data_AF-A0A848S2S6-F1
#
_entry.id   AF-A0A848S2S6-F1
#
_cell.length_a   1.000
_cell.length_b   1.000
_cell.length_c   1.000
_cell.angle_alpha   90.00
_cell.angle_beta   90.00
_cell.angle_gamma   90.00
#
_symmetry.space_group_name_H-M   'P 1'
#
loop_
_entity.id
_entity.type
_entity.pdbx_description
1 polymer ?
#
loop_
_entity_poly.entity_id
_entity_poly.type
_entity_poly.pdbx_seq_one_letter_code
_entity_poly.pdbx_strand_id
1 'polypeptide(L)'
;MTTESVEPSRTRDLGRRAIPLVVVNFVLCLALVAQFLLGMVANLFVTVPTHHPGANASDYYAGVVASMAWLIPHGEPWLVAHAVVGLVLVVAAIVNLVWMLRLRSALYATASILGALATLGAGFNGASFVIYGFDSSSMIMSGLWALAMCCYLVCLLVAARRGVRAKA
;
A
#
# COMPACT_ATOMS: atom_id res chain seq x y z
N MET A 1 -31.75 28.00 -20.56
CA MET A 1 -30.41 27.39 -20.58
C MET A 1 -29.53 28.20 -19.63
N THR A 2 -29.54 27.84 -18.35
CA THR A 2 -28.84 28.60 -17.28
C THR A 2 -27.40 28.13 -17.23
N THR A 3 -26.49 28.98 -17.67
CA THR A 3 -25.06 28.83 -17.40
C THR A 3 -24.86 29.06 -15.91
N GLU A 4 -24.78 27.98 -15.12
CA GLU A 4 -24.27 28.05 -13.75
C GLU A 4 -22.87 28.65 -13.83
N SER A 5 -22.75 29.91 -13.44
CA SER A 5 -21.46 30.56 -13.24
C SER A 5 -20.78 29.80 -12.10
N VAL A 6 -19.81 28.95 -12.46
CA VAL A 6 -19.03 28.22 -11.47
C VAL A 6 -18.32 29.26 -10.60
N GLU A 7 -18.77 29.36 -9.35
CA GLU A 7 -18.34 30.38 -8.41
C GLU A 7 -16.80 30.33 -8.24
N PRO A 8 -16.07 31.45 -8.42
CA PRO A 8 -14.60 31.47 -8.40
C PRO A 8 -13.97 31.03 -7.07
N SER A 9 -14.75 30.97 -5.99
CA SER A 9 -14.36 30.40 -4.70
C SER A 9 -14.15 28.88 -4.77
N ARG A 10 -15.00 28.16 -5.53
CA ARG A 10 -15.01 26.70 -5.67
C ARG A 10 -13.83 26.19 -6.50
N THR A 11 -13.46 26.91 -7.56
CA THR A 11 -12.31 26.54 -8.42
C THR A 11 -10.98 26.70 -7.69
N ARG A 12 -10.83 27.77 -6.90
CA ARG A 12 -9.64 28.01 -6.06
C ARG A 12 -9.47 26.95 -4.97
N ASP A 13 -10.54 26.52 -4.30
CA ASP A 13 -10.47 25.47 -3.26
C ASP A 13 -10.11 24.09 -3.85
N LEU A 14 -10.65 23.75 -5.02
CA LEU A 14 -10.27 22.54 -5.76
C LEU A 14 -8.80 22.54 -6.17
N GLY A 15 -8.29 23.67 -6.66
CA GLY A 15 -6.88 23.84 -7.01
C GLY A 15 -5.94 23.73 -5.79
N ARG A 16 -6.33 24.31 -4.65
CA ARG A 16 -5.55 24.28 -3.40
C ARG A 16 -5.43 22.88 -2.82
N ARG A 17 -6.49 22.07 -2.89
CA ARG A 17 -6.52 20.69 -2.37
C ARG A 17 -5.87 19.68 -3.33
N ALA A 18 -5.76 19.99 -4.62
CA ALA A 18 -5.20 19.06 -5.61
C ALA A 18 -3.69 18.82 -5.43
N ILE A 19 -2.92 19.85 -5.07
CA ILE A 19 -1.45 19.74 -4.95
C ILE A 19 -1.04 18.76 -3.83
N PRO A 20 -1.55 18.88 -2.58
CA PRO A 20 -1.26 17.92 -1.53
C PRO A 20 -1.67 16.48 -1.89
N LEU A 21 -2.82 16.30 -2.55
CA LEU A 21 -3.28 14.97 -2.97
C LEU A 21 -2.36 14.33 -4.01
N VAL A 22 -1.90 15.11 -4.99
CA VAL A 22 -0.95 14.62 -6.01
C VAL A 22 0.38 14.26 -5.36
N VAL A 23 0.93 15.13 -4.50
CA VAL A 23 2.20 14.86 -3.83
C VAL A 23 2.12 13.61 -2.95
N VAL A 24 1.07 13.47 -2.14
CA VAL A 24 0.88 12.31 -1.26
C VAL A 24 0.77 11.01 -2.06
N ASN A 25 -0.06 10.98 -3.11
CA ASN A 25 -0.20 9.77 -3.92
C ASN A 25 1.07 9.44 -4.71
N PHE A 26 1.81 10.46 -5.16
CA PHE A 26 3.08 10.26 -5.85
C PHE A 26 4.14 9.66 -4.93
N VAL A 27 4.30 10.22 -3.72
CA VAL A 27 5.21 9.69 -2.69
C VAL A 27 4.81 8.26 -2.31
N LEU A 28 3.51 7.99 -2.16
CA LEU A 28 3.02 6.64 -1.88
C LEU A 28 3.37 5.67 -3.02
N CYS A 29 3.18 6.05 -4.28
CA CYS A 29 3.57 5.22 -5.42
C CYS A 29 5.08 4.93 -5.45
N LEU A 30 5.93 5.93 -5.19
CA LEU A 30 7.38 5.71 -5.10
C LEU A 30 7.75 4.76 -3.95
N ALA A 31 7.12 4.94 -2.78
CA ALA A 31 7.35 4.06 -1.64
C ALA A 31 6.90 2.62 -1.93
N LEU A 32 5.78 2.44 -2.63
CA LEU A 32 5.31 1.11 -3.07
C LEU A 32 6.28 0.44 -4.05
N VAL A 33 6.87 1.20 -4.98
CA VAL A 33 7.92 0.69 -5.89
C VAL A 33 9.16 0.28 -5.10
N ALA A 34 9.65 1.14 -4.21
CA ALA A 34 10.81 0.83 -3.38
C ALA A 34 10.58 -0.44 -2.53
N GLN A 35 9.40 -0.56 -1.92
CA GLN A 35 9.01 -1.74 -1.15
C GLN A 35 8.90 -3.01 -1.99
N PHE A 36 8.44 -2.89 -3.23
CA PHE A 36 8.39 -4.02 -4.16
C PHE A 36 9.80 -4.52 -4.49
N LEU A 37 10.73 -3.62 -4.79
CA LEU A 37 12.13 -3.97 -5.05
C LEU A 37 12.81 -4.57 -3.82
N LEU A 38 12.53 -4.01 -2.63
CA LEU A 38 13.01 -4.54 -1.36
C LEU A 38 12.47 -5.97 -1.11
N GLY A 39 11.20 -6.21 -1.44
CA GLY A 39 10.59 -7.54 -1.39
C GLY A 39 11.21 -8.52 -2.39
N MET A 40 11.55 -8.05 -3.60
CA MET A 40 12.28 -8.87 -4.58
C MET A 40 13.65 -9.27 -4.04
N VAL A 41 14.38 -8.36 -3.40
CA VAL A 41 15.66 -8.67 -2.78
C VAL A 41 15.49 -9.70 -1.66
N ALA A 42 14.54 -9.48 -0.76
CA ALA A 42 14.25 -10.42 0.33
C ALA A 42 13.86 -11.81 -0.20
N ASN A 43 12.94 -11.88 -1.16
CA ASN A 43 12.43 -13.15 -1.67
C ASN A 43 13.46 -13.96 -2.49
N LEU A 44 14.39 -13.29 -3.17
CA LEU A 44 15.36 -13.95 -4.05
C LEU A 44 16.70 -14.23 -3.39
N PHE A 45 17.10 -13.41 -2.40
CA PHE A 45 18.45 -13.46 -1.83
C PHE A 45 18.47 -13.75 -0.33
N VAL A 46 17.33 -13.70 0.36
CA VAL A 46 17.27 -14.01 1.79
C VAL A 46 16.63 -15.37 2.00
N THR A 47 17.34 -16.25 2.69
CA THR A 47 16.78 -17.51 3.17
C THR A 47 16.16 -17.31 4.55
N VAL A 48 14.84 -17.45 4.64
CA VAL A 48 14.15 -17.50 5.93
C VAL A 48 14.47 -18.85 6.60
N PRO A 49 15.01 -18.88 7.83
CA PRO A 49 15.24 -20.14 8.54
C PRO A 49 13.94 -20.94 8.68
N THR A 50 13.99 -22.25 8.45
CA THR A 50 12.80 -23.12 8.61
C THR A 50 12.42 -23.35 10.08
N HIS A 51 13.33 -23.00 10.99
CA HIS A 51 13.15 -23.11 12.44
C HIS A 51 13.37 -21.74 13.08
N HIS A 52 12.27 -21.05 13.40
CA HIS A 52 12.25 -19.84 14.22
C HIS A 52 10.96 -19.78 15.04
N PRO A 53 10.88 -18.94 16.08
CA PRO A 53 9.61 -18.66 16.76
C PRO A 53 8.51 -18.30 15.77
N GLY A 54 7.39 -19.03 15.81
CA GLY A 54 6.26 -18.85 14.90
C GLY A 54 6.33 -19.61 13.58
N ALA A 55 7.45 -20.27 13.24
CA ALA A 55 7.54 -21.12 12.05
C ALA A 55 6.59 -22.32 12.15
N ASN A 56 5.89 -22.65 11.07
CA ASN A 56 4.94 -23.76 10.97
C ASN A 56 3.86 -23.77 12.07
N ALA A 57 3.46 -22.59 12.56
CA ALA A 57 2.46 -22.47 13.61
C ALA A 57 1.08 -23.01 13.15
N SER A 58 0.42 -23.77 14.03
CA SER A 58 -0.94 -24.25 13.82
C SER A 58 -1.97 -23.13 13.99
N ASP A 59 -1.73 -22.20 14.92
CA ASP A 59 -2.47 -20.94 15.02
C ASP A 59 -1.75 -19.85 14.21
N TYR A 60 -2.42 -19.38 13.16
CA TYR A 60 -1.85 -18.40 12.25
C TYR A 60 -1.49 -17.09 12.96
N TYR A 61 -2.39 -16.54 13.77
CA TYR A 61 -2.19 -15.21 14.36
C TYR A 61 -1.10 -15.21 15.42
N ALA A 62 -1.07 -16.24 16.27
CA ALA A 62 0.03 -16.46 17.20
C ALA A 62 1.36 -16.66 16.46
N GLY A 63 1.33 -17.39 15.33
CA GLY A 63 2.46 -17.57 14.43
C GLY A 63 2.99 -16.25 13.86
N VAL A 64 2.10 -15.36 13.40
CA VAL A 64 2.47 -14.02 12.91
C VAL A 64 3.14 -13.21 14.02
N VAL A 65 2.52 -13.15 15.21
CA VAL A 65 3.06 -12.36 16.33
C VAL A 65 4.43 -12.88 16.74
N ALA A 66 4.58 -14.20 16.91
CA ALA A 66 5.85 -14.82 17.27
C ALA A 66 6.92 -14.63 16.20
N SER A 67 6.56 -14.78 14.91
CA SER A 67 7.47 -14.59 13.79
C SER A 67 7.95 -13.16 13.68
N MET A 68 7.06 -12.17 13.85
CA MET A 68 7.44 -10.75 13.79
C MET A 68 8.28 -10.35 15.01
N ALA A 69 7.94 -10.84 16.21
CA ALA A 69 8.71 -10.59 17.42
C ALA A 69 10.13 -11.17 17.34
N TRP A 70 10.33 -12.28 16.63
CA TRP A 70 11.64 -12.83 16.34
C TRP A 70 12.35 -12.08 15.21
N LEU A 71 11.64 -11.82 14.11
CA LEU A 71 12.18 -11.26 12.88
C LEU A 71 12.82 -9.89 13.12
N ILE A 72 12.13 -8.99 13.81
CA ILE A 72 12.62 -7.61 14.00
C ILE A 72 14.01 -7.56 14.68
N PRO A 73 14.25 -8.28 15.79
CA PRO A 73 15.56 -8.28 16.46
C PRO A 73 16.62 -9.22 15.87
N HIS A 74 16.24 -10.32 15.21
CA HIS A 74 17.18 -11.39 14.81
C HIS A 74 17.18 -11.71 13.31
N GLY A 75 16.27 -11.11 12.55
CA GLY A 75 16.12 -11.36 11.13
C GLY A 75 17.24 -10.78 10.29
N GLU A 76 17.33 -11.27 9.06
CA GLU A 76 18.24 -10.72 8.08
C GLU A 76 17.82 -9.27 7.72
N PRO A 77 18.76 -8.31 7.65
CA PRO A 77 18.47 -6.89 7.47
C PRO A 77 17.49 -6.52 6.34
N TRP A 78 17.59 -7.13 5.16
CA TRP A 78 16.69 -6.86 4.03
C TRP A 78 15.28 -7.35 4.32
N LEU A 79 15.14 -8.51 4.95
CA LEU A 79 13.83 -9.04 5.34
C LEU A 79 13.19 -8.21 6.45
N VAL A 80 13.96 -7.74 7.43
CA VAL A 80 13.48 -6.84 8.49
C VAL A 80 13.02 -5.51 7.88
N ALA A 81 13.85 -4.91 7.01
CA ALA A 81 13.51 -3.68 6.33
C ALA A 81 12.22 -3.85 5.51
N HIS A 82 12.11 -4.96 4.76
CA HIS A 82 10.91 -5.27 3.99
C HIS A 82 9.67 -5.36 4.89
N ALA A 83 9.73 -6.12 5.98
CA ALA A 83 8.60 -6.30 6.88
C ALA A 83 8.16 -4.99 7.54
N VAL A 84 9.11 -4.20 8.05
CA VAL A 84 8.83 -2.93 8.74
C VAL A 84 8.26 -1.89 7.77
N VAL A 85 8.90 -1.68 6.62
CA VAL A 85 8.42 -0.73 5.61
C VAL A 85 7.05 -1.17 5.07
N GLY A 86 6.85 -2.47 4.88
CA GLY A 86 5.57 -3.05 4.47
C GLY A 86 4.45 -2.74 5.46
N LEU A 87 4.70 -2.91 6.76
CA LEU A 87 3.73 -2.60 7.81
C LEU A 87 3.39 -1.10 7.86
N VAL A 88 4.39 -0.23 7.71
CA VAL A 88 4.16 1.23 7.61
C VAL A 88 3.28 1.55 6.40
N LEU A 89 3.49 0.89 5.26
CA LEU A 89 2.69 1.11 4.07
C LEU A 89 1.26 0.56 4.19
N VAL A 90 1.04 -0.51 4.95
CA VAL A 90 -0.31 -0.97 5.31
C VAL A 90 -1.05 0.12 6.11
N VAL A 91 -0.39 0.72 7.10
CA VAL A 91 -0.98 1.83 7.88
C VAL A 91 -1.26 3.03 6.98
N ALA A 92 -0.32 3.40 6.11
CA ALA A 92 -0.49 4.49 5.16
C ALA A 92 -1.66 4.24 4.18
N ALA A 93 -1.82 3.00 3.72
CA ALA A 93 -2.93 2.59 2.86
C ALA A 93 -4.30 2.76 3.55
N ILE A 94 -4.40 2.40 4.84
CA ILE A 94 -5.61 2.59 5.65
C ILE A 94 -5.92 4.07 5.86
N VAL A 95 -4.91 4.87 6.21
CA VAL A 95 -5.07 6.33 6.37
C VAL A 95 -5.54 6.96 5.05
N ASN A 96 -4.93 6.57 3.94
CA ASN A 96 -5.30 7.04 2.60
C ASN A 96 -6.75 6.66 2.27
N LEU A 97 -7.18 5.43 2.55
CA LEU A 97 -8.57 4.99 2.39
C LEU A 97 -9.53 5.91 3.17
N VAL A 98 -9.28 6.15 4.46
CA VAL A 98 -10.12 7.02 5.31
C VAL A 98 -10.22 8.43 4.73
N TRP A 99 -9.12 8.98 4.19
CA TRP A 99 -9.13 10.29 3.55
C TRP A 99 -9.90 10.29 2.23
N MET A 100 -9.70 9.28 1.38
CA MET A 100 -10.34 9.19 0.07
C MET A 100 -11.85 8.98 0.17
N LEU A 101 -12.34 8.26 1.18
CA LEU A 101 -13.77 8.10 1.45
C LEU A 101 -14.47 9.45 1.75
N ARG A 102 -13.73 10.45 2.23
CA ARG A 102 -14.27 11.80 2.47
C ARG A 102 -14.43 12.61 1.17
N LEU A 103 -13.86 12.18 0.05
CA LEU A 103 -13.81 12.94 -1.21
C LEU A 103 -15.04 12.75 -2.14
N ARG A 104 -16.20 12.33 -1.61
CA ARG A 104 -17.51 12.19 -2.29
C ARG A 104 -17.44 11.78 -3.77
N SER A 105 -16.55 10.85 -4.10
CA SER A 105 -16.28 10.45 -5.48
C SER A 105 -16.10 8.94 -5.54
N ALA A 106 -17.03 8.29 -6.25
CA ALA A 106 -17.09 6.83 -6.36
C ALA A 106 -15.76 6.23 -6.87
N LEU A 107 -15.12 6.86 -7.86
CA LEU A 107 -13.85 6.39 -8.40
C LEU A 107 -12.72 6.36 -7.36
N TYR A 108 -12.58 7.42 -6.54
CA TYR A 108 -11.58 7.44 -5.46
C TYR A 108 -11.89 6.42 -4.37
N ALA A 109 -13.17 6.29 -4.01
CA ALA A 109 -13.61 5.31 -3.02
C ALA A 109 -13.28 3.89 -3.50
N THR A 110 -13.72 3.49 -4.69
CA THR A 110 -13.46 2.15 -5.23
C THR A 110 -11.98 1.86 -5.38
N ALA A 111 -11.20 2.77 -5.98
CA ALA A 111 -9.77 2.56 -6.16
C ALA A 111 -9.02 2.47 -4.83
N SER A 112 -9.33 3.34 -3.85
CA SER A 112 -8.69 3.29 -2.53
C SER A 112 -9.07 2.05 -1.71
N ILE A 113 -10.32 1.57 -1.81
CA ILE A 113 -10.77 0.33 -1.17
C ILE A 113 -10.03 -0.87 -1.76
N LEU A 114 -10.02 -1.01 -3.09
CA LEU A 114 -9.33 -2.11 -3.76
C LEU A 114 -7.82 -2.08 -3.46
N GLY A 115 -7.20 -0.90 -3.50
CA GLY A 115 -5.79 -0.74 -3.16
C GLY A 115 -5.47 -1.14 -1.72
N ALA A 116 -6.32 -0.75 -0.76
CA ALA A 116 -6.14 -1.09 0.64
C ALA A 116 -6.31 -2.60 0.89
N LEU A 117 -7.34 -3.22 0.29
CA LEU A 117 -7.56 -4.67 0.39
C LEU A 117 -6.40 -5.46 -0.23
N ALA A 118 -5.91 -5.02 -1.38
CA ALA A 118 -4.75 -5.64 -2.02
C ALA A 118 -3.48 -5.48 -1.16
N THR A 119 -3.25 -4.31 -0.56
CA THR A 119 -2.12 -4.07 0.36
C THR A 119 -2.20 -4.97 1.60
N LEU A 120 -3.38 -5.09 2.20
CA LEU A 120 -3.62 -5.98 3.34
C LEU A 120 -3.39 -7.45 2.98
N GLY A 121 -3.95 -7.90 1.84
CA GLY A 121 -3.76 -9.25 1.36
C GLY A 121 -2.29 -9.55 1.04
N ALA A 122 -1.53 -8.58 0.53
CA ALA A 122 -0.10 -8.73 0.34
C ALA A 122 0.64 -8.89 1.67
N GLY A 123 0.32 -8.08 2.69
CA GLY A 123 0.89 -8.21 4.02
C GLY A 123 0.58 -9.57 4.68
N PHE A 124 -0.66 -10.05 4.53
CA PHE A 124 -1.05 -11.39 4.98
C PHE A 124 -0.21 -12.49 4.33
N ASN A 125 -0.02 -12.41 3.01
CA ASN A 125 0.79 -13.38 2.27
C ASN A 125 2.29 -13.27 2.59
N GLY A 126 2.80 -12.07 2.86
CA GLY A 126 4.17 -11.90 3.36
C GLY A 126 4.38 -12.56 4.72
N ALA A 127 3.43 -12.41 5.64
CA ALA A 127 3.49 -13.10 6.92
C ALA A 127 3.37 -14.63 6.76
N SER A 128 2.51 -15.11 5.86
CA SER A 128 2.43 -16.53 5.50
C SER A 128 3.74 -17.06 4.91
N PHE A 129 4.44 -16.27 4.10
CA PHE A 129 5.76 -16.64 3.58
C PHE A 129 6.79 -16.81 4.71
N VAL A 130 6.80 -15.92 5.70
CA VAL A 130 7.69 -16.06 6.86
C VAL A 130 7.33 -17.29 7.70
N ILE A 131 6.04 -17.55 7.94
CA ILE A 131 5.59 -18.68 8.79
C ILE A 131 5.81 -20.04 8.11
N TYR A 132 5.48 -20.16 6.82
CA TYR A 132 5.37 -21.44 6.12
C TYR A 132 6.39 -21.64 5.00
N GLY A 133 7.06 -20.58 4.53
CA GLY A 133 8.07 -20.66 3.47
C GLY A 133 7.52 -21.00 2.08
N PHE A 134 6.22 -20.84 1.82
CA PHE A 134 5.61 -21.22 0.54
C PHE A 134 5.82 -20.15 -0.55
N ASP A 135 6.42 -20.55 -1.68
CA ASP A 135 6.60 -19.68 -2.86
C ASP A 135 5.29 -19.12 -3.40
N SER A 136 4.18 -19.87 -3.26
CA SER A 136 2.84 -19.40 -3.64
C SER A 136 2.42 -18.16 -2.86
N SER A 137 2.77 -18.06 -1.57
CA SER A 137 2.52 -16.86 -0.76
C SER A 137 3.33 -15.67 -1.28
N SER A 138 4.59 -15.87 -1.66
CA SER A 138 5.42 -14.83 -2.28
C SER A 138 4.84 -14.35 -3.62
N MET A 139 4.40 -15.28 -4.48
CA MET A 139 3.76 -14.93 -5.75
C MET A 139 2.48 -14.12 -5.56
N ILE A 140 1.58 -14.57 -4.68
CA ILE A 140 0.32 -13.86 -4.38
C ILE A 140 0.62 -12.48 -3.76
N MET A 141 1.57 -12.38 -2.84
CA MET A 141 2.01 -11.12 -2.26
C MET A 141 2.43 -10.13 -3.35
N SER A 142 3.31 -10.55 -4.27
CA SER A 142 3.80 -9.69 -5.35
C SER A 142 2.68 -9.23 -6.30
N GLY A 143 1.76 -10.14 -6.65
CA GLY A 143 0.60 -9.83 -7.50
C GLY A 143 -0.36 -8.85 -6.84
N LEU A 144 -0.68 -9.04 -5.57
CA LEU A 144 -1.52 -8.12 -4.80
C LEU A 144 -0.84 -6.75 -4.61
N TRP A 145 0.48 -6.73 -4.43
CA TRP A 145 1.23 -5.47 -4.35
C TRP A 145 1.18 -4.68 -5.65
N ALA A 146 1.35 -5.37 -6.80
CA ALA A 146 1.22 -4.76 -8.12
C ALA A 146 -0.20 -4.21 -8.35
N LEU A 147 -1.23 -4.95 -7.93
CA LEU A 147 -2.61 -4.48 -7.99
C LEU A 147 -2.82 -3.22 -7.13
N ALA A 148 -2.31 -3.20 -5.91
CA ALA A 148 -2.38 -2.04 -5.03
C ALA A 148 -1.73 -0.81 -5.66
N MET A 149 -0.55 -0.98 -6.27
CA MET A 149 0.14 0.09 -6.99
C MET A 149 -0.71 0.64 -8.15
N CYS A 150 -1.33 -0.22 -8.97
CA CYS A 150 -2.24 0.21 -10.03
C CYS A 150 -3.42 1.04 -9.49
N CYS A 151 -4.03 0.62 -8.37
CA CYS A 151 -5.12 1.35 -7.73
C CYS A 151 -4.69 2.75 -7.27
N TYR A 152 -3.54 2.88 -6.62
CA TYR A 152 -3.05 4.18 -6.16
C TYR A 152 -2.56 5.08 -7.30
N LEU A 153 -2.03 4.50 -8.38
CA LEU A 153 -1.74 5.23 -9.62
C LEU A 153 -3.01 5.83 -10.23
N VAL A 154 -4.13 5.10 -10.24
CA VAL A 154 -5.42 5.66 -10.68
C VAL A 154 -5.82 6.87 -9.83
N CYS A 155 -5.72 6.77 -8.49
CA CYS A 155 -5.98 7.90 -7.60
C CYS A 155 -5.09 9.12 -7.92
N LEU A 156 -3.79 8.90 -8.16
CA LEU A 156 -2.84 9.94 -8.54
C LEU A 156 -3.25 10.64 -9.86
N LEU A 157 -3.55 9.85 -10.89
CA LEU A 157 -3.89 10.37 -12.22
C LEU A 157 -5.20 11.16 -12.20
N VAL A 158 -6.19 10.71 -11.44
CA VAL A 158 -7.46 11.44 -11.26
C VAL A 158 -7.22 12.76 -10.50
N ALA A 159 -6.33 12.76 -9.49
CA ALA A 159 -6.00 13.96 -8.73
C ALA A 159 -5.28 14.99 -9.61
N ALA A 160 -4.31 14.55 -10.40
CA ALA A 160 -3.57 15.39 -11.33
C ALA A 160 -4.50 16.02 -12.39
N ARG A 161 -5.41 15.23 -12.99
CA ARG A 161 -6.38 15.72 -13.98
C ARG A 161 -7.31 16.80 -13.41
N ARG A 162 -7.75 16.64 -12.16
CA ARG A 162 -8.58 17.66 -11.48
C ARG A 162 -7.80 18.95 -11.21
N GLY A 163 -6.53 18.83 -10.82
CA GLY A 163 -5.65 19.98 -10.61
C GLY A 163 -5.41 20.81 -11.88
N VAL A 164 -5.19 20.14 -13.03
CA VAL A 164 -5.02 20.81 -14.33
C VAL A 164 -6.29 21.56 -14.74
N ARG A 165 -7.47 20.92 -14.64
CA ARG A 165 -8.75 21.55 -14.99
C ARG A 165 -9.12 22.74 -14.11
N ALA A 166 -8.63 22.80 -12.87
CA ALA A 166 -8.88 23.93 -11.97
C ALA A 166 -8.00 25.16 -12.28
N LYS A 167 -6.94 24.99 -13.08
CA LYS A 167 -6.03 26.08 -13.51
C LYS A 167 -6.35 26.62 -14.91
N ALA A 168 -7.07 25.86 -15.73
CA ALA A 168 -7.54 26.24 -17.07
C ALA A 168 -8.85 27.03 -16.98
#